data_AF-A0A9E2ZKA6-F1
#
_entry.id   AF-A0A9E2ZKA6-F1
#
_cell.length_a   1.000
_cell.length_b   1.000
_cell.length_c   1.000
_cell.angle_alpha   90.00
_cell.angle_beta   90.00
_cell.angle_gamma   90.00
#
_symmetry.space_group_name_H-M   'P 1'
#
loop_
_entity.id
_entity.type
_entity.pdbx_description
1 polymer ?
#
loop_
_entity_poly.entity_id
_entity_poly.type
_entity_poly.pdbx_seq_one_letter_code
_entity_poly.pdbx_strand_id
1 'polypeptide(L)'
;MRRTMLKSKIHRATVSDCDLHYVGSLTADPALLEAADIREFEQVAVVDIDNGARFETYTIAGERGSGQVRLNGAAARLVHRGDLIIVISYASYEGHELDDYSP
;
A
#
# COMPACT_ATOMS: atom_id res chain seq x y z
N MET A 1 -18.36 11.60 -16.83
CA MET A 1 -17.38 12.06 -15.81
C MET A 1 -16.63 10.85 -15.28
N ARG A 2 -15.35 11.00 -14.92
CA ARG A 2 -14.60 9.92 -14.25
C ARG A 2 -14.54 10.19 -12.74
N ARG A 3 -14.58 9.14 -11.92
CA ARG A 3 -14.44 9.21 -10.45
C ARG A 3 -13.23 8.42 -10.01
N THR A 4 -12.50 8.93 -9.03
CA THR A 4 -11.44 8.18 -8.35
C THR A 4 -12.06 7.41 -7.20
N MET A 5 -12.04 6.08 -7.27
CA MET A 5 -12.61 5.19 -6.27
C MET A 5 -11.53 4.37 -5.59
N LEU A 6 -11.80 3.91 -4.37
CA LEU A 6 -10.98 2.90 -3.69
C LEU A 6 -10.93 1.66 -4.59
N LYS A 7 -9.80 1.31 -5.19
CA LYS A 7 -9.75 0.08 -5.98
C LYS A 7 -9.72 -1.12 -5.04
N SER A 8 -8.82 -1.08 -4.07
CA SER A 8 -8.55 -2.17 -3.14
C SER A 8 -7.65 -1.69 -2.00
N LYS A 9 -7.50 -2.51 -0.96
CA LYS A 9 -6.60 -2.21 0.17
C LYS A 9 -6.04 -3.45 0.86
N ILE A 10 -4.88 -3.27 1.50
CA ILE A 10 -4.39 -4.16 2.55
C ILE A 10 -4.71 -3.50 3.89
N HIS A 11 -5.55 -4.12 4.70
CA HIS A 11 -6.05 -3.54 5.94
C HIS A 11 -5.26 -4.02 7.17
N ARG A 12 -4.73 -3.09 7.96
CA ARG A 12 -3.99 -3.34 9.22
C ARG A 12 -2.79 -4.26 9.04
N ALA A 13 -1.99 -4.02 8.00
CA ALA A 13 -0.71 -4.67 7.84
C ALA A 13 0.29 -4.18 8.90
N THR A 14 1.08 -5.07 9.48
CA THR A 14 2.14 -4.69 10.43
C THR A 14 3.43 -4.37 9.68
N VAL A 15 4.02 -3.20 9.92
CA VAL A 15 5.32 -2.82 9.36
C VAL A 15 6.39 -3.77 9.90
N SER A 16 6.89 -4.64 9.03
CA SER A 16 7.89 -5.65 9.37
C SER A 16 9.29 -5.05 9.51
N ASP A 17 9.59 -4.00 8.73
CA ASP A 17 10.87 -3.30 8.77
C ASP A 17 10.82 -1.90 8.14
N CYS A 18 11.83 -1.09 8.38
CA CYS A 18 11.98 0.21 7.71
C CYS A 18 13.46 0.56 7.47
N ASP A 19 13.80 1.04 6.27
CA ASP A 19 15.18 1.42 5.91
C ASP A 19 15.25 2.76 5.20
N LEU A 20 15.80 3.75 5.89
CA LEU A 20 15.94 5.13 5.42
C LEU A 20 16.85 5.27 4.20
N HIS A 21 17.84 4.40 4.04
CA HIS A 21 18.88 4.53 3.01
C HIS A 21 18.63 3.68 1.77
N TYR A 22 17.58 2.87 1.78
CA TYR A 22 17.12 2.11 0.62
C TYR A 22 16.19 2.93 -0.28
N VAL A 23 16.04 2.52 -1.54
CA VAL A 23 15.18 3.18 -2.55
C VAL A 23 13.75 3.26 -2.05
N GLY A 24 13.22 4.49 -1.97
CA GLY A 24 11.91 4.78 -1.39
C GLY A 24 10.78 4.04 -2.11
N SER A 25 10.03 3.23 -1.36
CA SER A 25 8.92 2.39 -1.82
C SER A 25 8.26 1.66 -0.62
N LEU A 26 7.12 1.02 -0.87
CA LEU A 26 6.57 -0.04 -0.03
C LEU A 26 6.95 -1.41 -0.62
N THR A 27 7.86 -2.13 0.02
CA THR A 27 8.09 -3.54 -0.32
C THR A 27 7.07 -4.40 0.43
N ALA A 28 6.30 -5.23 -0.28
CA ALA A 28 5.29 -6.09 0.33
C ALA A 28 5.33 -7.52 -0.20
N ASP A 29 4.90 -8.47 0.62
CA ASP A 29 4.74 -9.87 0.22
C ASP A 29 3.83 -9.95 -1.02
N PRO A 30 4.29 -10.56 -2.12
CA PRO A 30 3.49 -10.81 -3.31
C PRO A 30 2.11 -11.44 -3.03
N ALA A 31 1.97 -12.29 -2.00
CA ALA A 31 0.68 -12.87 -1.64
C ALA A 31 -0.32 -11.82 -1.10
N LEU A 32 0.15 -10.81 -0.36
CA LEU A 32 -0.67 -9.70 0.11
C LEU A 32 -1.07 -8.78 -1.05
N LEU A 33 -0.11 -8.50 -1.94
CA LEU A 33 -0.33 -7.70 -3.14
C LEU A 33 -1.37 -8.35 -4.06
N GLU A 34 -1.24 -9.64 -4.34
CA GLU A 34 -2.21 -10.39 -5.16
C GLU A 34 -3.60 -10.46 -4.52
N ALA A 35 -3.68 -10.74 -3.21
CA ALA A 35 -4.94 -10.79 -2.50
C ALA A 35 -5.69 -9.45 -2.51
N ALA A 36 -4.95 -8.34 -2.58
CA ALA A 36 -5.49 -7.00 -2.69
C ALA A 36 -5.53 -6.47 -4.14
N ASP A 37 -5.22 -7.26 -5.17
CA ASP A 37 -5.08 -6.78 -6.56
C ASP A 37 -4.25 -5.48 -6.65
N ILE A 38 -3.06 -5.45 -6.05
CA ILE A 38 -2.09 -4.36 -6.16
C ILE A 38 -0.89 -4.87 -6.93
N ARG A 39 -0.52 -4.19 -8.01
CA ARG A 39 0.62 -4.56 -8.85
C ARG A 39 1.90 -3.95 -8.33
N GLU A 40 3.04 -4.53 -8.71
CA GLU A 40 4.33 -3.87 -8.56
C GLU A 40 4.36 -2.55 -9.35
N PHE A 41 4.99 -1.53 -8.77
CA PHE A 41 5.03 -0.14 -9.26
C PHE A 41 3.69 0.59 -9.29
N GLU A 42 2.63 0.04 -8.69
CA GLU A 42 1.34 0.71 -8.55
C GLU A 42 1.42 1.79 -7.46
N GLN A 43 0.90 2.98 -7.75
CA GLN A 43 0.80 4.05 -6.75
C GLN A 43 -0.18 3.63 -5.65
N VAL A 44 0.22 3.83 -4.40
CA VAL A 44 -0.60 3.56 -3.22
C VAL A 44 -0.53 4.72 -2.24
N ALA A 45 -1.64 4.97 -1.55
CA ALA A 45 -1.66 5.76 -0.34
C ALA A 45 -1.42 4.84 0.87
N VAL A 46 -0.54 5.25 1.76
CA VAL A 46 -0.28 4.58 3.04
C VAL A 46 -0.76 5.49 4.17
N VAL A 47 -1.52 4.90 5.09
CA VAL A 47 -1.97 5.58 6.30
C VAL A 47 -1.58 4.75 7.51
N ASP A 48 -0.92 5.41 8.45
CA ASP A 48 -0.44 4.80 9.69
C ASP A 48 -1.48 4.98 10.79
N ILE A 49 -1.86 3.88 11.45
CA ILE A 49 -2.89 3.85 12.49
C ILE A 49 -2.33 4.34 13.82
N ASP A 50 -1.07 4.08 14.10
CA ASP A 50 -0.44 4.35 15.39
C ASP A 50 -0.05 5.83 15.53
N ASN A 51 0.45 6.44 14.45
CA ASN A 51 0.91 7.83 14.47
C ASN A 51 0.11 8.80 13.59
N GLY A 52 -0.79 8.30 12.74
CA GLY A 52 -1.66 9.12 11.88
C GLY A 52 -1.00 9.68 10.63
N ALA A 53 0.25 9.32 10.32
CA ALA A 53 0.94 9.74 9.10
C ALA A 53 0.18 9.27 7.86
N ARG A 54 0.20 10.11 6.81
CA ARG A 54 -0.46 9.85 5.53
C ARG A 54 0.46 10.29 4.41
N PHE A 55 0.75 9.40 3.48
CA PHE A 55 1.64 9.69 2.36
C PHE A 55 1.35 8.75 1.19
N GLU A 56 1.94 9.06 0.04
CA GLU A 56 1.82 8.28 -1.17
C GLU A 56 3.19 7.74 -1.58
N THR A 57 3.19 6.54 -2.14
CA THR A 57 4.39 5.90 -2.69
C THR A 57 3.97 4.87 -3.75
N TYR A 58 4.87 3.99 -4.15
CA TYR A 58 4.58 2.86 -5.02
C TYR A 58 5.06 1.55 -4.37
N THR A 59 4.53 0.43 -4.86
CA THR A 59 4.85 -0.91 -4.36
C THR A 59 6.05 -1.54 -5.07
N ILE A 60 6.78 -2.39 -4.35
CA ILE A 60 7.78 -3.32 -4.88
C ILE A 60 7.45 -4.71 -4.35
N ALA A 61 7.56 -5.75 -5.19
CA ALA A 61 7.35 -7.11 -4.76
C ALA A 61 8.52 -7.59 -3.88
N GLY A 62 8.22 -8.03 -2.66
CA GLY A 62 9.17 -8.65 -1.74
C GLY A 62 9.29 -10.16 -1.96
N GLU A 63 9.65 -10.87 -0.89
CA GLU A 63 9.71 -12.33 -0.89
C GLU A 63 8.33 -12.94 -0.61
N ARG A 64 7.89 -13.87 -1.47
CA ARG A 64 6.58 -14.54 -1.34
C ARG A 64 6.49 -15.39 -0.08
N GLY A 65 5.40 -15.23 0.66
CA GLY A 65 5.11 -15.98 1.89
C GLY A 65 5.85 -15.48 3.13
N SER A 66 6.62 -14.40 3.01
CA SER A 66 7.35 -13.79 4.12
C SER A 66 6.45 -12.98 5.06
N GLY A 67 5.26 -12.56 4.60
CA GLY A 67 4.41 -11.57 5.28
C GLY A 67 5.05 -10.19 5.36
N GLN A 68 6.13 -9.93 4.62
CA GLN A 68 6.88 -8.67 4.68
C GLN A 68 6.02 -7.48 4.26
N VAL A 69 6.14 -6.39 5.00
CA VAL A 69 5.62 -5.06 4.70
C VAL A 69 6.66 -4.06 5.19
N ARG A 70 7.56 -3.64 4.30
CA ARG A 70 8.72 -2.80 4.61
C ARG A 70 8.62 -1.46 3.90
N LEU A 71 8.82 -0.37 4.64
CA LEU A 71 8.90 0.97 4.06
C LEU A 71 10.32 1.47 3.97
N ASN A 72 10.67 1.99 2.81
CA ASN A 72 12.03 2.39 2.49
C ASN A 72 12.13 3.89 2.22
N GLY A 73 13.34 4.43 2.25
CA GLY A 73 13.65 5.81 1.90
C GLY A 73 12.98 6.81 2.83
N ALA A 74 12.47 7.91 2.27
CA ALA A 74 11.83 8.97 3.05
C ALA A 74 10.64 8.48 3.89
N ALA A 75 9.91 7.46 3.42
CA ALA A 75 8.78 6.89 4.13
C ALA A 75 9.17 6.21 5.46
N ALA A 76 10.42 5.75 5.59
CA ALA A 76 10.94 5.19 6.85
C ALA A 76 11.02 6.22 8.00
N ARG A 77 10.84 7.51 7.72
CA ARG A 77 10.70 8.57 8.75
C ARG A 77 9.28 8.74 9.27
N LEU A 78 8.29 8.19 8.55
CA LEU A 78 6.86 8.40 8.80
C LEU A 78 6.19 7.17 9.44
N VAL A 79 6.93 6.07 9.57
CA VAL A 79 6.48 4.82 10.18
C VAL A 79 7.60 4.22 11.02
N HIS A 80 7.24 3.32 11.92
CA HIS A 80 8.17 2.50 12.68
C HIS A 80 7.85 1.01 12.54
N ARG A 81 8.88 0.17 12.76
CA ARG A 81 8.67 -1.28 12.85
C ARG A 81 7.65 -1.58 13.95
N GLY A 82 6.63 -2.36 13.62
CA GLY A 82 5.53 -2.72 14.52
C GLY A 82 4.26 -1.89 14.33
N ASP A 83 4.34 -0.74 13.66
CA ASP A 83 3.16 0.09 13.37
C ASP A 83 2.19 -0.67 12.47
N LEU A 84 0.90 -0.40 12.64
CA LEU A 84 -0.18 -0.91 11.80
C LEU A 84 -0.50 0.13 10.74
N ILE A 85 -0.42 -0.29 9.49
CA ILE A 85 -0.73 0.57 8.34
C ILE A 85 -1.91 0.03 7.53
N ILE A 86 -2.53 0.91 6.75
CA ILE A 86 -3.46 0.56 5.68
C ILE A 86 -2.84 1.03 4.38
N VAL A 87 -2.72 0.12 3.42
CA VAL A 87 -2.23 0.40 2.07
C VAL A 87 -3.42 0.45 1.13
N ILE A 88 -3.59 1.53 0.38
CA ILE A 88 -4.78 1.80 -0.41
C ILE A 88 -4.37 2.06 -1.86
N SER A 89 -4.93 1.29 -2.80
CA SER A 89 -4.89 1.63 -4.22
C SER A 89 -6.19 2.33 -4.63
N TYR A 90 -6.09 3.31 -5.51
CA TYR A 90 -7.22 4.00 -6.13
C TYR A 90 -7.17 3.83 -7.64
N ALA A 91 -8.35 3.78 -8.26
CA ALA A 91 -8.47 3.74 -9.72
C ALA A 91 -9.53 4.72 -10.22
N SER A 92 -9.38 5.15 -11.47
CA SER A 92 -10.31 6.06 -12.13
C SER A 92 -11.34 5.26 -12.90
N TYR A 93 -12.61 5.43 -12.59
CA TYR A 93 -13.74 4.72 -13.19
C TYR A 93 -14.68 5.66 -13.93
N GLU A 94 -15.27 5.19 -15.01
CA GLU A 94 -16.43 5.78 -15.67
C GLU A 94 -17.73 5.43 -14.96
N GLY A 95 -18.80 6.17 -15.25
CA GLY A 95 -20.08 5.99 -14.58
C GLY A 95 -20.65 4.57 -14.65
N HIS A 96 -20.54 3.92 -15.81
CA HIS A 96 -21.07 2.57 -16.04
C HIS A 96 -20.24 1.47 -15.37
N GLU A 97 -18.93 1.71 -15.13
CA GLU A 97 -18.08 0.75 -14.42
C GLU A 97 -18.41 0.68 -12.91
N LEU A 98 -19.17 1.64 -12.40
CA LEU A 98 -19.53 1.74 -10.99
C LEU A 98 -20.80 0.97 -10.61
N ASP A 99 -21.58 0.50 -11.58
CA ASP A 99 -22.82 -0.23 -11.32
C ASP A 99 -22.53 -1.58 -10.65
N ASP A 100 -21.39 -2.21 -10.98
CA ASP A 100 -20.92 -3.49 -10.42
C ASP A 100 -19.65 -3.35 -9.56
N TYR A 101 -19.29 -2.13 -9.17
CA TYR A 101 -18.05 -1.87 -8.44
C TYR A 101 -18.08 -2.39 -7.00
N SER A 102 -17.06 -3.17 -6.62
CA SER A 102 -16.79 -3.59 -5.24
C SER A 102 -15.27 -3.56 -4.99
N PRO A 103 -14.81 -2.84 -3.96
CA PRO A 103 -13.41 -2.85 -3.53
C PRO A 103 -13.03 -4.04 -2.63
#